data_AF-A0A1E8QA83-F1
#
_entry.id   AF-A0A1E8QA83-F1
#
_cell.length_a   1.000
_cell.length_b   1.000
_cell.length_c   1.000
_cell.angle_alpha   90.00
_cell.angle_beta   90.00
_cell.angle_gamma   90.00
#
_symmetry.space_group_name_H-M   'P 1'
#
loop_
_entity.id
_entity.type
_entity.pdbx_description
1 polymer ?
#
loop_
_entity_poly.entity_id
_entity_poly.type
_entity_poly.pdbx_seq_one_letter_code
_entity_poly.pdbx_strand_id
1 'polypeptide(L)'
;MSENVEAVKRAYETAEKKDLEGWIDAFTPDGVFTDFSVGAQYRGRELADTVRNYGTAFSDMHRELYRIYEDGDVVIVQLALQGTHDGPLTLPFGTLPPTGKKMDAPCCDVFEMQDGKIKRFDCYPEGSIIFAQLGVLTHLADSLS
;
A
#
# COMPACT_ATOMS: atom_id res chain seq x y z
N MET A 1 10.68 -9.16 19.57
CA MET A 1 10.39 -8.52 18.25
C MET A 1 11.52 -7.54 18.01
N SER A 2 12.10 -7.52 16.82
CA SER A 2 13.25 -6.66 16.51
C SER A 2 12.85 -5.20 16.34
N GLU A 3 13.83 -4.29 16.37
CA GLU A 3 13.59 -2.87 16.10
C GLU A 3 13.06 -2.62 14.67
N ASN A 4 13.52 -3.40 13.70
CA ASN A 4 13.07 -3.35 12.31
C ASN A 4 11.58 -3.73 12.17
N VAL A 5 11.15 -4.83 12.79
CA VAL A 5 9.74 -5.23 12.78
C VAL A 5 8.86 -4.19 13.47
N GLU A 6 9.31 -3.63 14.60
CA GLU A 6 8.58 -2.55 15.28
C GLU A 6 8.51 -1.27 14.42
N ALA A 7 9.57 -0.92 13.68
CA ALA A 7 9.56 0.21 12.76
C ALA A 7 8.56 0.03 11.62
N VAL A 8 8.50 -1.17 11.03
CA VAL A 8 7.51 -1.50 9.97
C VAL A 8 6.08 -1.42 10.50
N LYS A 9 5.81 -1.95 11.71
CA LYS A 9 4.48 -1.83 12.33
C LYS A 9 4.07 -0.38 12.57
N ARG A 10 4.99 0.44 13.08
CA ARG A 10 4.76 1.88 13.23
C ARG A 10 4.47 2.55 11.88
N ALA A 11 5.19 2.19 10.83
CA ALA A 11 4.95 2.75 9.49
C ALA A 11 3.52 2.45 9.00
N TYR A 12 2.99 1.23 9.23
CA TYR A 12 1.60 0.92 8.92
C TYR A 12 0.61 1.78 9.71
N GLU A 13 0.80 1.90 11.03
CA GLU A 13 -0.06 2.75 11.87
C GLU A 13 -0.03 4.23 11.42
N THR A 14 1.15 4.74 11.07
CA THR A 14 1.34 6.09 10.54
C THR A 14 0.56 6.29 9.25
N ALA A 15 0.62 5.33 8.32
CA ALA A 15 -0.12 5.37 7.08
C ALA A 15 -1.65 5.30 7.30
N GLU A 16 -2.13 4.45 8.21
CA GLU A 16 -3.56 4.36 8.54
C GLU A 16 -4.10 5.61 9.23
N LYS A 17 -3.30 6.25 10.10
CA LYS A 17 -3.61 7.55 10.70
C LYS A 17 -3.51 8.71 9.71
N LYS A 18 -3.13 8.44 8.45
CA LYS A 18 -2.95 9.41 7.37
C LYS A 18 -1.91 10.50 7.71
N ASP A 19 -0.91 10.13 8.53
CA ASP A 19 0.20 11.03 8.90
C ASP A 19 1.25 11.06 7.79
N LEU A 20 1.19 12.10 6.97
CA LEU A 20 1.98 12.24 5.75
C LEU A 20 3.45 12.51 6.04
N GLU A 21 3.75 13.39 7.00
CA GLU A 21 5.13 13.74 7.32
C GLU A 21 5.77 12.59 8.12
N GLY A 22 5.04 11.96 9.04
CA GLY A 22 5.49 10.74 9.71
C GLY A 22 5.77 9.60 8.73
N TRP A 23 4.97 9.47 7.65
CA TRP A 23 5.21 8.47 6.61
C TRP A 23 6.48 8.76 5.81
N ILE A 24 6.71 10.02 5.42
CA ILE A 24 7.97 10.41 4.76
C ILE A 24 9.16 10.13 5.69
N ASP A 25 9.05 10.50 6.97
CA ASP A 25 10.11 10.36 7.96
C ASP A 25 10.46 8.90 8.29
N ALA A 26 9.57 7.95 7.98
CA ALA A 26 9.83 6.53 8.12
C ALA A 26 10.88 6.01 7.12
N PHE A 27 11.17 6.75 6.05
CA PHE A 27 12.12 6.35 5.00
C PHE A 27 13.50 6.99 5.19
N THR A 28 14.53 6.34 4.66
CA THR A 28 15.84 6.99 4.48
C THR A 28 15.72 8.16 3.48
N PRO A 29 16.64 9.13 3.46
CA PRO A 29 16.57 10.28 2.54
C PRO A 29 16.49 9.89 1.06
N ASP A 30 17.05 8.73 0.71
CA ASP A 30 17.06 8.13 -0.61
C ASP A 30 16.24 6.82 -0.68
N GLY A 31 15.27 6.70 0.23
CA GLY A 31 14.35 5.59 0.33
C GLY A 31 13.34 5.59 -0.82
N VAL A 32 12.86 4.40 -1.17
CA VAL A 32 11.98 4.21 -2.32
C VAL A 32 10.81 3.31 -1.96
N PHE A 33 9.60 3.71 -2.37
CA PHE A 33 8.43 2.85 -2.36
C PHE A 33 8.04 2.51 -3.80
N THR A 34 7.95 1.23 -4.15
CA THR A 34 7.41 0.72 -5.41
C THR A 34 6.07 -0.01 -5.17
N ASP A 35 5.01 0.41 -5.85
CA ASP A 35 3.74 -0.33 -5.95
C ASP A 35 3.73 -1.12 -7.26
N PHE A 36 3.87 -2.43 -7.15
CA PHE A 36 3.93 -3.33 -8.31
C PHE A 36 2.57 -3.59 -8.96
N SER A 37 1.46 -3.29 -8.29
CA SER A 37 0.12 -3.51 -8.86
C SER A 37 -0.19 -2.54 -10.02
N VAL A 38 0.43 -1.35 -9.98
CA VAL A 38 0.24 -0.29 -10.98
C VAL A 38 1.56 0.18 -11.62
N GLY A 39 2.70 -0.39 -11.22
CA GLY A 39 4.01 -0.03 -11.75
C GLY A 39 4.44 1.39 -11.38
N ALA A 40 4.06 1.87 -10.20
CA ALA A 40 4.37 3.22 -9.72
C ALA A 40 5.51 3.20 -8.70
N GLN A 41 6.24 4.31 -8.62
CA GLN A 41 7.36 4.46 -7.70
C GLN A 41 7.41 5.87 -7.12
N TYR A 42 7.74 5.97 -5.83
CA TYR A 42 7.66 7.19 -5.03
C TYR A 42 8.95 7.41 -4.24
N ARG A 43 9.41 8.66 -4.18
CA ARG A 43 10.62 9.07 -3.43
C ARG A 43 10.44 10.42 -2.75
N GLY A 44 11.16 10.64 -1.65
CA GLY A 44 11.14 11.92 -0.94
C GLY A 44 9.71 12.37 -0.61
N ARG A 45 9.34 13.59 -1.01
CA ARG A 45 8.00 14.13 -0.71
C ARG A 45 6.86 13.41 -1.44
N GLU A 46 7.12 12.72 -2.56
CA GLU A 46 6.11 11.95 -3.30
C GLU A 46 5.60 10.75 -2.50
N LEU A 47 6.33 10.30 -1.47
CA LEU A 47 5.88 9.23 -0.57
C LEU A 47 4.53 9.57 0.08
N ALA A 48 4.27 10.84 0.40
CA ALA A 48 3.00 11.29 0.97
C ALA A 48 1.82 11.11 0.01
N ASP A 49 2.04 11.04 -1.30
CA ASP A 49 0.95 10.89 -2.27
C ASP A 49 0.29 9.52 -2.15
N THR A 50 1.03 8.49 -1.74
CA THR A 50 0.50 7.15 -1.52
C THR A 50 -0.52 7.11 -0.39
N VAL A 51 -0.17 7.68 0.77
CA VAL A 51 -1.04 7.79 1.94
C VAL A 51 -2.22 8.70 1.66
N ARG A 52 -1.98 9.84 0.99
CA ARG A 52 -3.05 10.77 0.61
C ARG A 52 -4.06 10.13 -0.34
N ASN A 53 -3.60 9.46 -1.38
CA ASN A 53 -4.45 8.84 -2.39
C ASN A 53 -5.30 7.74 -1.77
N TYR A 54 -4.69 6.76 -1.09
CA TYR A 54 -5.44 5.67 -0.47
C TYR A 54 -6.33 6.15 0.68
N GLY A 55 -5.87 7.11 1.49
CA GLY A 55 -6.67 7.68 2.57
C GLY A 55 -7.85 8.55 2.08
N THR A 56 -7.78 9.04 0.85
CA THR A 56 -8.90 9.74 0.16
C THR A 56 -9.85 8.75 -0.50
N ALA A 57 -9.32 7.70 -1.14
CA ALA A 57 -10.10 6.69 -1.85
C ALA A 57 -10.87 5.74 -0.91
N PHE A 58 -10.29 5.46 0.27
CA PHE A 58 -10.83 4.56 1.27
C PHE A 58 -10.81 5.25 2.63
N SER A 59 -11.95 5.82 3.06
CA SER A 59 -12.00 6.59 4.31
C SER A 59 -11.63 5.74 5.54
N ASP A 60 -11.93 4.44 5.50
CA ASP A 60 -11.72 3.40 6.50
C ASP A 60 -10.60 2.40 6.13
N MET A 61 -9.59 2.83 5.36
CA MET A 61 -8.45 2.00 4.97
C MET A 61 -7.79 1.32 6.19
N HIS A 62 -7.70 -0.01 6.14
CA HIS A 62 -7.10 -0.86 7.17
C HIS A 62 -6.15 -1.89 6.54
N ARG A 63 -5.09 -2.24 7.26
CA ARG A 63 -4.10 -3.25 6.89
C ARG A 63 -4.06 -4.34 7.94
N GLU A 64 -4.69 -5.46 7.62
CA GLU A 64 -4.69 -6.61 8.52
C GLU A 64 -3.41 -7.42 8.34
N LEU A 65 -2.51 -7.37 9.33
CA LEU A 65 -1.21 -8.04 9.28
C LEU A 65 -1.32 -9.50 9.73
N TYR A 66 -1.05 -10.45 8.84
CA TYR A 66 -1.19 -11.89 9.15
C TYR A 66 0.11 -12.54 9.60
N ARG A 67 1.18 -12.38 8.81
CA ARG A 67 2.48 -13.00 9.08
C ARG A 67 3.57 -11.99 8.83
N ILE A 68 4.55 -11.98 9.73
CA ILE A 68 5.74 -11.16 9.63
C ILE A 68 6.95 -12.09 9.71
N TYR A 69 7.83 -11.96 8.74
CA TYR A 69 9.12 -12.64 8.68
C TYR A 69 10.22 -11.60 8.71
N GLU A 70 11.37 -11.97 9.24
CA GLU A 70 12.56 -11.13 9.28
C GLU A 70 13.78 -11.99 8.88
N ASP A 71 14.60 -11.45 8.00
CA ASP A 71 15.89 -12.01 7.59
C ASP A 71 16.91 -10.86 7.45
N GLY A 72 17.80 -10.73 8.44
CA GLY A 72 18.72 -9.61 8.53
C GLY A 72 17.98 -8.26 8.57
N ASP A 73 18.27 -7.42 7.59
CA ASP A 73 17.65 -6.09 7.45
C ASP A 73 16.34 -6.12 6.64
N VAL A 74 15.86 -7.29 6.23
CA VAL A 74 14.64 -7.44 5.45
C VAL A 74 13.48 -7.87 6.36
N VAL A 75 12.36 -7.15 6.28
CA VAL A 75 11.08 -7.51 6.90
C VAL A 75 10.06 -7.80 5.81
N ILE A 76 9.42 -8.97 5.87
CA ILE A 76 8.38 -9.39 4.92
C ILE A 76 7.06 -9.50 5.66
N VAL A 77 6.02 -8.91 5.11
CA VAL A 77 4.69 -8.90 5.73
C VAL A 77 3.66 -9.44 4.74
N GLN A 78 2.97 -10.51 5.14
CA GLN A 78 1.75 -10.96 4.48
C GLN A 78 0.57 -10.28 5.17
N LEU A 79 -0.26 -9.59 4.42
CA LEU A 79 -1.37 -8.78 4.93
C LEU A 79 -2.56 -8.77 3.97
N ALA A 80 -3.67 -8.18 4.40
CA ALA A 80 -4.75 -7.75 3.52
C ALA A 80 -4.92 -6.24 3.55
N LEU A 81 -5.24 -5.66 2.39
CA LEU A 81 -5.72 -4.29 2.27
C LEU A 81 -7.25 -4.31 2.29
N GLN A 82 -7.83 -3.58 3.24
CA GLN A 82 -9.27 -3.54 3.45
C GLN A 82 -9.77 -2.10 3.47
N GLY A 83 -10.95 -1.87 2.92
CA GLY A 83 -11.57 -0.55 2.93
C GLY A 83 -12.80 -0.43 2.03
N THR A 84 -13.57 0.62 2.24
CA THR A 84 -14.72 1.01 1.45
C THR A 84 -14.30 2.07 0.44
N HIS A 85 -14.46 1.78 -0.86
CA HIS A 85 -14.10 2.72 -1.93
C HIS A 85 -15.16 3.82 -2.06
N ASP A 86 -15.05 4.84 -1.21
CA ASP A 86 -15.99 5.94 -1.02
C ASP A 86 -15.45 7.31 -1.47
N GLY A 87 -14.19 7.38 -1.89
CA GLY A 87 -13.60 8.53 -2.57
C GLY A 87 -12.92 8.15 -3.89
N PRO A 88 -12.40 9.14 -4.64
CA PRO A 88 -11.71 8.89 -5.91
C PRO A 88 -10.34 8.22 -5.68
N LEU A 89 -10.07 7.14 -6.43
CA LEU A 89 -8.77 6.47 -6.46
C LEU A 89 -7.96 6.92 -7.69
N THR A 90 -6.83 7.58 -7.47
CA THR A 90 -5.93 8.01 -8.55
C THR A 90 -4.96 6.89 -8.90
N LEU A 91 -4.88 6.55 -10.19
CA LEU A 91 -4.01 5.53 -10.76
C LEU A 91 -3.14 6.18 -11.86
N PRO A 92 -2.01 5.59 -12.25
CA PRO A 92 -1.15 6.14 -13.31
C PRO A 92 -1.86 6.37 -14.66
N PHE A 93 -2.94 5.64 -14.93
CA PHE A 93 -3.70 5.70 -16.18
C PHE A 93 -5.06 6.40 -16.05
N GLY A 94 -5.39 6.98 -14.89
CA GLY A 94 -6.63 7.74 -14.69
C GLY A 94 -7.17 7.70 -13.26
N THR A 95 -8.32 8.33 -13.05
CA THR A 95 -9.02 8.32 -11.76
C THR A 95 -10.22 7.39 -11.81
N LEU A 96 -10.29 6.45 -10.89
CA LEU A 96 -11.46 5.62 -10.68
C LEU A 96 -12.44 6.36 -9.74
N PRO A 97 -13.68 6.65 -10.17
CA PRO A 97 -14.68 7.27 -9.30
C PRO A 97 -15.12 6.31 -8.19
N PRO A 98 -15.62 6.84 -7.05
CA PRO A 98 -16.04 6.01 -5.92
C PRO A 98 -17.13 5.03 -6.34
N THR A 99 -16.94 3.76 -5.98
CA THR A 99 -17.87 2.68 -6.36
C THR A 99 -18.82 2.30 -5.23
N GLY A 100 -18.54 2.73 -4.00
CA GLY A 100 -19.24 2.31 -2.79
C GLY A 100 -19.00 0.85 -2.40
N LYS A 101 -18.14 0.12 -3.12
CA LYS A 101 -17.83 -1.29 -2.85
C LYS A 101 -16.70 -1.43 -1.84
N LYS A 102 -16.65 -2.59 -1.20
CA LYS A 102 -15.58 -2.96 -0.29
C LYS A 102 -14.46 -3.70 -1.00
N MET A 103 -13.25 -3.43 -0.57
CA MET A 103 -12.02 -4.14 -0.90
C MET A 103 -11.62 -5.00 0.29
N ASP A 104 -11.18 -6.22 0.01
CA ASP A 104 -10.44 -7.12 0.89
C ASP A 104 -9.49 -7.93 0.01
N ALA A 105 -8.27 -7.41 -0.16
CA ALA A 105 -7.32 -7.91 -1.14
C ALA A 105 -6.01 -8.36 -0.46
N PRO A 106 -5.50 -9.57 -0.77
CA PRO A 106 -4.19 -10.00 -0.30
C PRO A 106 -3.09 -9.08 -0.78
N CYS A 107 -2.06 -8.91 0.05
CA CYS A 107 -0.85 -8.16 -0.26
C CYS A 107 0.36 -8.83 0.38
N CYS A 108 1.51 -8.67 -0.27
CA CYS A 108 2.81 -8.98 0.30
C CYS A 108 3.68 -7.73 0.24
N ASP A 109 4.18 -7.31 1.39
CA ASP A 109 5.09 -6.16 1.50
C ASP A 109 6.48 -6.65 1.87
N VAL A 110 7.50 -6.13 1.19
CA VAL A 110 8.91 -6.40 1.47
C VAL A 110 9.60 -5.08 1.78
N PHE A 111 10.12 -4.97 3.00
CA PHE A 111 10.85 -3.80 3.47
C PHE A 111 12.32 -4.17 3.62
N GLU A 112 13.19 -3.42 2.95
CA GLU A 112 14.62 -3.38 3.27
C GLU A 112 14.86 -2.20 4.21
N MET A 113 15.41 -2.48 5.39
CA MET A 113 15.62 -1.53 6.47
C MET A 113 17.07 -1.05 6.49
N GLN A 114 17.28 0.16 6.97
CA GLN A 114 18.61 0.74 7.23
C GLN A 114 18.48 1.70 8.41
N ASP A 115 19.22 1.44 9.48
CA ASP A 115 19.26 2.28 10.69
C ASP A 115 17.85 2.61 11.24
N GLY A 116 16.96 1.61 11.26
CA GLY A 116 15.59 1.75 11.76
C GLY A 116 14.62 2.49 10.82
N LYS A 117 15.05 2.81 9.59
CA LYS A 117 14.24 3.44 8.54
C LYS A 117 14.10 2.55 7.31
N ILE A 118 13.09 2.82 6.50
CA ILE A 118 12.80 2.09 5.26
C ILE A 118 13.72 2.61 4.14
N LYS A 119 14.63 1.75 3.68
CA LYS A 119 15.47 2.02 2.52
C LYS A 119 14.76 1.65 1.22
N ARG A 120 14.02 0.55 1.23
CA ARG A 120 13.20 0.10 0.10
C ARG A 120 11.92 -0.53 0.62
N PHE A 121 10.80 -0.18 -0.01
CA PHE A 121 9.52 -0.81 0.21
C PHE A 121 8.96 -1.27 -1.13
N ASP A 122 8.88 -2.58 -1.32
CA ASP A 122 8.22 -3.20 -2.46
C ASP A 122 6.87 -3.77 -2.00
N CYS A 123 5.79 -3.22 -2.56
CA CYS A 123 4.41 -3.61 -2.25
C CYS A 123 3.84 -4.41 -3.42
N TYR A 124 3.33 -5.61 -3.13
CA TYR A 124 2.69 -6.50 -4.09
C TYR A 124 1.23 -6.75 -3.70
N PRO A 125 0.33 -5.75 -3.87
CA PRO A 125 -1.08 -5.99 -3.70
C PRO A 125 -1.61 -6.79 -4.89
N GLU A 126 -2.58 -7.68 -4.62
CA GLU A 126 -3.30 -8.41 -5.67
C GLU A 126 -4.24 -7.47 -6.43
N GLY A 127 -3.68 -6.65 -7.31
CA GLY A 127 -4.41 -5.60 -8.04
C GLY A 127 -5.58 -6.15 -8.86
N SER A 128 -5.47 -7.37 -9.39
CA SER A 128 -6.57 -8.02 -10.10
C SER A 128 -7.79 -8.28 -9.19
N ILE A 129 -7.55 -8.67 -7.93
CA ILE A 129 -8.61 -8.88 -6.93
C ILE A 129 -9.21 -7.53 -6.53
N ILE A 130 -8.38 -6.52 -6.29
CA ILE A 130 -8.84 -5.15 -6.00
C ILE A 130 -9.77 -4.66 -7.10
N PHE A 131 -9.31 -4.66 -8.35
CA PHE A 131 -10.10 -4.16 -9.48
C PHE A 131 -11.35 -4.99 -9.76
N ALA A 132 -11.33 -6.31 -9.52
CA ALA A 132 -12.52 -7.14 -9.59
C ALA A 132 -13.55 -6.75 -8.52
N GLN A 133 -13.14 -6.59 -7.27
CA GLN A 133 -14.01 -6.21 -6.15
C GLN A 133 -14.57 -4.79 -6.31
N LEU A 134 -13.79 -3.86 -6.85
CA LEU A 134 -14.25 -2.52 -7.20
C LEU A 134 -15.14 -2.51 -8.47
N GLY A 135 -15.19 -3.61 -9.23
CA GLY A 135 -16.04 -3.76 -10.42
C GLY A 135 -15.49 -3.12 -11.69
N VAL A 136 -14.18 -2.98 -11.80
CA VAL A 136 -13.49 -2.41 -12.97
C VAL A 136 -13.24 -3.48 -14.04
N LEU A 137 -13.09 -4.74 -13.63
CA LEU A 137 -12.80 -5.86 -14.55
C LEU A 137 -14.06 -6.45 -15.20
N THR A 138 -15.16 -5.69 -15.32
CA THR A 138 -16.41 -6.18 -15.94
C THR A 138 -16.25 -6.49 -17.43
N HIS A 139 -15.41 -5.75 -18.16
CA HIS A 139 -15.16 -5.98 -19.59
C HIS A 139 -14.12 -7.06 -19.90
N LEU A 140 -13.46 -7.62 -18.87
CA LEU A 140 -12.60 -8.79 -19.05
C LEU A 140 -13.42 -10.01 -19.48
N ALA A 141 -14.65 -10.13 -19.00
CA ALA A 141 -15.59 -11.16 -19.46
C ALA A 141 -15.88 -11.03 -20.96
N ASP A 142 -16.09 -9.80 -21.44
CA ASP A 142 -16.36 -9.49 -22.85
C ASP A 142 -15.14 -9.79 -23.76
N SER A 143 -13.93 -9.82 -23.19
CA SER A 143 -12.68 -10.10 -23.93
C SER A 143 -12.38 -11.60 -24.06
N LEU A 144 -13.14 -12.46 -23.37
CA LEU A 144 -12.99 -13.92 -23.37
C LEU A 144 -14.10 -14.65 -24.17
N SER A 145 -15.06 -13.91 -24.72
CA SER A 145 -16.15 -14.39 -25.58
C SER A 145 -15.84 -14.20 -27.06
#